data_AF-A0A3B9FZB4-F1
#
_entry.id   AF-A0A3B9FZB4-F1
#
_cell.length_a   1.000
_cell.length_b   1.000
_cell.length_c   1.000
_cell.angle_alpha   90.00
_cell.angle_beta   90.00
_cell.angle_gamma   90.00
#
_symmetry.space_group_name_H-M   'P 1'
#
loop_
_entity.id
_entity.type
_entity.pdbx_description
1 polymer ?
#
loop_
_entity_poly.entity_id
_entity_poly.type
_entity_poly.pdbx_seq_one_letter_code
_entity_poly.pdbx_strand_id
1 'polypeptide(L)'
;MFKKGSVSIYFLSIFILITTVISVIAQNNMCRTRALENLRRTNDYLSAEEAVIRFISCCLKNGTPVSGHYAYAGVSFYAECGTDSCLAQISSPVSEMLDIQLCTDMHIYDYVPIRDED
;
A
#
# COMPACT_ATOMS: atom_id res chain seq x y z
N MET A 1 -12.08 64.94 10.70
CA MET A 1 -12.88 63.85 10.12
C MET A 1 -12.12 62.55 10.24
N PHE A 2 -12.35 61.79 11.32
CA PHE A 2 -11.57 60.59 11.62
C PHE A 2 -12.25 59.33 11.07
N LYS A 3 -11.52 58.64 10.17
CA LYS A 3 -11.15 57.22 10.27
C LYS A 3 -12.23 56.16 10.57
N LYS A 4 -13.46 56.28 10.05
CA LYS A 4 -14.44 55.18 10.16
C LYS A 4 -14.23 54.04 9.16
N GLY A 5 -13.56 54.28 8.02
CA GLY A 5 -13.27 53.24 7.02
C GLY A 5 -11.97 52.47 7.24
N SER A 6 -10.96 53.12 7.83
CA SER A 6 -9.61 52.53 7.99
C SER A 6 -9.60 51.34 8.94
N VAL A 7 -10.32 51.44 10.07
CA VAL A 7 -10.41 50.37 11.07
C VAL A 7 -11.00 49.09 10.46
N SER A 8 -12.03 49.22 9.59
CA SER A 8 -12.64 48.08 8.90
C SER A 8 -11.67 47.34 7.96
N ILE A 9 -10.81 48.07 7.24
CA ILE A 9 -9.82 47.48 6.32
C ILE A 9 -8.73 46.72 7.09
N TYR A 10 -8.27 47.25 8.23
CA TYR A 10 -7.30 46.55 9.08
C TYR A 10 -7.88 45.25 9.67
N PHE A 11 -9.15 45.26 10.09
CA PHE A 11 -9.81 44.03 10.56
C PHE A 11 -10.00 43.01 9.44
N LEU A 12 -10.38 43.47 8.24
CA LEU A 12 -10.55 42.60 7.08
C LEU A 12 -9.22 41.95 6.67
N SER A 13 -8.11 42.70 6.65
CA SER A 13 -6.80 42.16 6.28
C SER A 13 -6.28 41.14 7.31
N ILE A 14 -6.46 41.41 8.60
CA ILE A 14 -6.15 40.44 9.66
C ILE A 14 -7.02 39.18 9.53
N PHE A 15 -8.31 39.34 9.27
CA PHE A 15 -9.23 38.21 9.08
C PHE A 15 -8.85 37.33 7.88
N ILE A 16 -8.51 37.94 6.74
CA ILE A 16 -8.03 37.21 5.56
C ILE A 16 -6.71 36.49 5.87
N LEU A 17 -5.80 37.14 6.59
CA LEU A 17 -4.53 36.51 6.96
C LEU A 17 -4.73 35.32 7.90
N ILE A 18 -5.63 35.43 8.88
CA ILE A 18 -5.93 34.31 9.79
C ILE A 18 -6.60 33.16 9.03
N THR A 19 -7.58 33.45 8.19
CA THR A 19 -8.29 32.41 7.42
C THR A 19 -7.40 31.70 6.40
N THR A 20 -6.47 32.42 5.76
CA THR A 20 -5.48 31.82 4.87
C THR A 20 -4.50 30.92 5.62
N VAL A 21 -3.98 31.37 6.78
CA VAL A 21 -3.11 30.53 7.63
C VAL A 21 -3.82 29.27 8.11
N ILE A 22 -5.08 29.38 8.56
CA ILE A 22 -5.89 28.21 8.96
C ILE A 22 -6.08 27.25 7.78
N SER A 23 -6.39 27.78 6.59
CA SER A 23 -6.59 26.98 5.38
C SER A 23 -5.33 26.19 5.01
N VAL A 24 -4.15 26.83 5.04
CA VAL A 24 -2.86 26.18 4.75
C VAL A 24 -2.56 25.07 5.76
N ILE A 25 -2.79 25.32 7.06
CA ILE A 25 -2.58 24.31 8.10
C ILE A 25 -3.52 23.12 7.91
N ALA A 26 -4.80 23.38 7.62
CA ALA A 26 -5.78 22.33 7.38
C ALA A 26 -5.43 21.48 6.14
N GLN A 27 -5.01 22.13 5.05
CA GLN A 27 -4.60 21.44 3.83
C GLN A 27 -3.36 20.57 4.07
N ASN A 28 -2.36 21.08 4.79
CA ASN A 28 -1.17 20.30 5.15
C ASN A 28 -1.52 19.05 5.98
N ASN A 29 -2.44 19.18 6.94
CA ASN A 29 -2.88 18.05 7.74
C ASN A 29 -3.65 17.02 6.89
N MET A 30 -4.53 17.46 5.99
CA MET A 30 -5.24 16.56 5.07
C MET A 30 -4.28 15.80 4.16
N CYS A 31 -3.30 16.49 3.57
CA CYS A 31 -2.26 15.86 2.75
C CYS A 31 -1.44 14.85 3.55
N ARG A 32 -1.07 15.19 4.80
CA ARG A 32 -0.33 14.29 5.68
C ARG A 32 -1.13 13.04 6.03
N THR A 33 -2.41 13.17 6.36
CA THR A 33 -3.27 12.02 6.66
C THR A 33 -3.43 11.11 5.44
N ARG A 34 -3.64 11.68 4.25
CA ARG A 34 -3.70 10.90 3.00
C ARG A 34 -2.39 10.17 2.71
N ALA A 35 -1.25 10.83 2.90
CA ALA A 35 0.05 10.21 2.72
C ALA A 35 0.27 9.05 3.71
N LEU A 36 -0.11 9.21 4.97
CA LEU A 36 -0.02 8.16 5.98
C LEU A 36 -0.93 6.97 5.68
N GLU A 37 -2.15 7.22 5.21
CA GLU A 37 -3.08 6.17 4.82
C GLU A 37 -2.55 5.39 3.60
N ASN A 38 -2.02 6.08 2.59
CA ASN A 38 -1.39 5.43 1.44
C ASN A 38 -0.18 4.58 1.86
N LEU A 39 0.69 5.12 2.73
CA LEU A 39 1.82 4.38 3.26
C LEU A 39 1.39 3.14 4.04
N ARG A 40 0.34 3.27 4.85
CA ARG A 40 -0.22 2.14 5.61
C ARG A 40 -0.71 1.04 4.65
N ARG A 41 -1.51 1.40 3.64
CA ARG A 41 -1.99 0.44 2.63
C ARG A 41 -0.84 -0.24 1.91
N THR A 42 0.15 0.53 1.43
CA THR A 42 1.35 -0.04 0.78
C THR A 42 2.09 -1.00 1.71
N ASN A 43 2.19 -0.70 3.00
CA ASN A 43 2.82 -1.59 3.96
C ASN A 43 2.01 -2.88 4.19
N ASP A 44 0.68 -2.79 4.21
CA ASP A 44 -0.19 -3.95 4.33
C ASP A 44 -0.04 -4.89 3.10
N TYR A 45 0.07 -4.33 1.89
CA TYR A 45 0.39 -5.09 0.68
C TYR A 45 1.76 -5.78 0.79
N LEU A 46 2.82 -5.00 1.05
CA LEU A 46 4.19 -5.53 1.14
C LEU A 46 4.32 -6.63 2.21
N SER A 47 3.66 -6.47 3.36
CA SER A 47 3.66 -7.47 4.42
C SER A 47 2.96 -8.77 3.98
N ALA A 48 1.90 -8.67 3.17
CA ALA A 48 1.20 -9.84 2.64
C ALA A 48 2.05 -10.55 1.57
N GLU A 49 2.64 -9.79 0.65
CA GLU A 49 3.56 -10.29 -0.38
C GLU A 49 4.76 -11.02 0.25
N GLU A 50 5.42 -10.42 1.25
CA GLU A 50 6.57 -11.02 1.93
C GLU A 50 6.22 -12.38 2.56
N ALA A 51 5.05 -12.47 3.20
CA ALA A 51 4.59 -13.71 3.83
C ALA A 51 4.39 -14.84 2.80
N VAL A 52 3.78 -14.53 1.66
CA VAL A 52 3.54 -15.49 0.56
C VAL A 52 4.84 -15.94 -0.08
N ILE A 53 5.72 -15.00 -0.45
CA ILE A 53 7.02 -15.28 -1.06
C ILE A 53 7.86 -16.16 -0.12
N ARG A 54 7.87 -15.84 1.18
CA ARG A 54 8.60 -16.62 2.18
C ARG A 54 8.05 -18.03 2.32
N PHE A 55 6.73 -18.20 2.30
CA PHE A 55 6.09 -19.52 2.31
C PHE A 55 6.50 -20.34 1.08
N ILE A 56 6.33 -19.78 -0.12
CA ILE A 56 6.66 -20.44 -1.39
C ILE A 56 8.15 -20.81 -1.43
N SER A 57 9.04 -19.88 -1.06
CA SER A 57 10.48 -20.14 -0.98
C SER A 57 10.82 -21.30 -0.02
N CYS A 58 10.12 -21.40 1.12
CA CYS A 58 10.29 -22.49 2.07
C CYS A 58 9.83 -23.83 1.47
N CYS A 59 8.67 -23.85 0.81
CA CYS A 59 8.14 -25.05 0.17
C CYS A 59 9.04 -25.55 -0.96
N LEU A 60 9.57 -24.65 -1.79
CA LEU A 60 10.52 -24.98 -2.85
C LEU A 60 11.83 -25.56 -2.29
N LYS A 61 12.39 -24.96 -1.22
CA LYS A 61 13.60 -25.49 -0.55
C LYS A 61 13.40 -26.88 0.04
N ASN A 62 12.20 -27.19 0.49
CA ASN A 62 11.87 -28.48 1.11
C ASN A 62 11.36 -29.53 0.10
N GLY A 63 11.25 -29.19 -1.19
CA GLY A 63 10.73 -30.08 -2.22
C GLY A 63 9.25 -30.46 -2.03
N THR A 64 8.49 -29.64 -1.29
CA THR A 64 7.06 -29.89 -1.03
C THR A 64 6.19 -29.26 -2.13
N PRO A 65 5.07 -29.89 -2.51
CA PRO A 65 4.15 -29.33 -3.48
C PRO A 65 3.57 -28.00 -2.97
N VAL A 66 3.63 -26.98 -3.81
CA VAL A 66 3.22 -25.60 -3.49
C VAL A 66 1.80 -25.29 -3.97
N SER A 67 1.16 -26.18 -4.73
CA SER A 67 -0.15 -25.90 -5.31
C SER A 67 -1.29 -26.21 -4.34
N GLY A 68 -2.12 -25.21 -4.03
CA GLY A 68 -3.24 -25.34 -3.10
C GLY A 68 -3.61 -24.04 -2.38
N HIS A 69 -4.53 -24.16 -1.43
CA HIS A 69 -4.93 -23.06 -0.54
C HIS A 69 -4.13 -23.11 0.77
N TYR A 70 -3.58 -21.97 1.16
CA TYR A 70 -2.75 -21.84 2.34
C TYR A 70 -3.16 -20.64 3.19
N ALA A 71 -2.89 -20.76 4.49
CA ALA A 71 -2.98 -19.68 5.45
C ALA A 71 -1.65 -19.59 6.20
N TYR A 72 -0.93 -18.49 6.05
CA TYR A 72 0.39 -18.30 6.64
C TYR A 72 0.58 -16.86 7.13
N ALA A 73 1.08 -16.69 8.35
CA ALA A 73 1.31 -15.38 8.97
C ALA A 73 0.10 -14.42 8.94
N GLY A 74 -1.12 -14.95 8.97
CA GLY A 74 -2.37 -14.16 8.90
C GLY A 74 -2.82 -13.80 7.48
N VAL A 75 -2.14 -14.31 6.44
CA VAL A 75 -2.46 -14.12 5.03
C VAL A 75 -3.07 -15.41 4.48
N SER A 76 -4.20 -15.29 3.79
CA SER A 76 -4.85 -16.41 3.11
C SER A 76 -4.64 -16.28 1.60
N PHE A 77 -4.10 -17.30 0.96
CA PHE A 77 -3.80 -17.25 -0.47
C PHE A 77 -3.97 -18.62 -1.13
N TYR A 78 -4.22 -18.61 -2.44
CA TYR A 78 -4.11 -19.76 -3.30
C TYR A 78 -2.80 -19.66 -4.08
N ALA A 79 -2.04 -20.74 -4.17
CA ALA A 79 -0.85 -20.81 -4.99
C ALA A 79 -1.00 -21.92 -6.03
N GLU A 80 -0.52 -21.66 -7.23
CA GLU A 80 -0.44 -22.62 -8.33
C GLU A 80 0.94 -22.48 -8.96
N CYS A 81 1.82 -23.43 -8.64
CA CYS A 81 3.17 -23.44 -9.19
C CYS A 81 3.28 -24.47 -10.33
N GLY A 82 3.77 -24.01 -11.48
CA GLY A 82 4.23 -24.84 -12.59
C GLY A 82 5.74 -25.11 -12.51
N THR A 83 6.34 -25.47 -13.64
CA THR A 83 7.80 -25.73 -13.74
C THR A 83 8.64 -24.46 -13.67
N ASP A 84 8.17 -23.37 -14.28
CA ASP A 84 8.96 -22.16 -14.51
C ASP A 84 8.35 -20.89 -13.87
N SER A 85 7.10 -20.97 -13.41
CA SER A 85 6.40 -19.87 -12.77
C SER A 85 5.47 -20.35 -11.67
N CYS A 86 5.15 -19.45 -10.75
CA CYS A 86 4.15 -19.68 -9.72
C CYS A 86 3.21 -18.48 -9.59
N LEU A 87 1.92 -18.74 -9.72
CA LEU A 87 0.89 -17.74 -9.53
C LEU A 87 0.36 -17.86 -8.10
N ALA A 88 0.37 -16.76 -7.36
CA ALA A 88 -0.19 -16.69 -6.02
C ALA A 88 -1.28 -15.63 -5.95
N GLN A 89 -2.52 -16.05 -5.66
CA GLN A 89 -3.64 -15.16 -5.45
C GLN A 89 -3.88 -14.97 -3.95
N ILE A 90 -3.59 -13.78 -3.44
CA ILE A 90 -3.89 -13.38 -2.08
C ILE A 90 -5.38 -13.03 -1.99
N SER A 91 -6.05 -13.61 -1.01
CA SER A 91 -7.48 -13.39 -0.73
C SER A 91 -7.73 -12.53 0.51
N SER A 92 -6.78 -12.51 1.45
CA SER A 92 -6.86 -11.74 2.71
C SER A 92 -5.45 -11.48 3.24
N PRO A 93 -5.14 -10.29 3.81
CA PRO A 93 -6.04 -9.19 4.15
C PRO A 93 -6.43 -8.28 2.97
N VAL A 94 -5.70 -8.34 1.85
CA VAL A 94 -5.98 -7.57 0.64
C VAL A 94 -5.96 -8.49 -0.57
N SER A 95 -6.90 -8.32 -1.50
CA SER A 95 -6.97 -9.12 -2.71
C SER A 95 -5.91 -8.64 -3.70
N GLU A 96 -5.00 -9.52 -4.10
CA GLU A 96 -3.92 -9.22 -5.04
C GLU A 96 -3.46 -10.51 -5.73
N MET A 97 -2.98 -10.41 -6.97
CA MET A 97 -2.36 -11.52 -7.67
C MET A 97 -0.85 -11.26 -7.81
N LEU A 98 -0.05 -12.26 -7.50
CA LEU A 98 1.40 -12.24 -7.61
C LEU A 98 1.83 -13.25 -8.67
N ASP A 99 2.58 -12.80 -9.66
CA ASP A 99 3.28 -13.67 -10.60
C ASP A 99 4.74 -13.80 -10.17
N ILE A 100 5.14 -15.01 -9.77
CA ILE A 100 6.46 -15.31 -9.23
C ILE A 100 7.22 -16.12 -10.28
N GLN A 101 8.30 -15.56 -10.81
CA GLN A 101 9.14 -16.26 -11.78
C GLN A 101 10.17 -17.12 -11.06
N LEU A 102 10.23 -18.40 -11.46
CA LEU A 102 11.14 -19.38 -10.87
C LEU A 102 12.34 -19.57 -11.79
N CYS A 103 13.54 -19.58 -11.21
CA CYS A 103 14.74 -19.98 -11.91
C CYS A 103 14.80 -21.52 -12.01
N THR A 104 15.63 -22.03 -12.92
CA THR A 104 15.82 -23.47 -13.18
C THR A 104 16.22 -24.28 -11.94
N ASP A 105 16.75 -23.61 -10.90
CA ASP A 105 17.10 -24.18 -9.59
C ASP A 105 15.97 -24.10 -8.54
N MET A 106 14.72 -23.86 -8.94
CA MET A 106 13.56 -23.65 -8.04
C MET A 106 13.77 -22.52 -7.01
N HIS A 107 14.49 -21.48 -7.40
CA HIS A 107 14.64 -20.26 -6.62
C HIS A 107 13.80 -19.14 -7.21
N ILE A 108 13.24 -18.30 -6.34
CA ILE A 108 12.49 -17.11 -6.75
C ILE A 108 13.49 -16.12 -7.34
N TYR A 109 13.33 -15.79 -8.62
CA TYR A 109 14.19 -14.87 -9.35
C TYR A 109 13.64 -13.45 -9.32
N ASP A 110 12.36 -13.32 -9.60
CA ASP A 110 11.64 -12.05 -9.64
C ASP A 110 10.16 -12.31 -9.31
N TYR A 111 9.45 -11.26 -8.91
CA TYR A 111 8.01 -11.32 -8.74
C TYR A 111 7.36 -10.01 -9.16
N VAL A 112 6.20 -10.11 -9.82
CA VAL A 112 5.44 -8.97 -10.30
C VAL A 112 4.06 -9.00 -9.65
N PRO A 113 3.71 -7.97 -8.86
CA PRO A 113 2.34 -7.79 -8.39
C PRO A 113 1.45 -7.33 -9.56
N ILE A 114 0.39 -8.08 -9.82
CA ILE A 114 -0.69 -7.74 -10.73
C ILE A 114 -1.83 -7.19 -9.87
N ARG A 115 -1.97 -5.86 -9.90
CA ARG A 115 -2.99 -5.12 -9.17
C ARG A 115 -4.03 -4.64 -10.17
N ASP A 116 -5.30 -4.90 -9.90
CA ASP A 116 -6.38 -4.17 -10.57
C ASP A 116 -6.34 -2.72 -10.03
N GLU A 117 -5.85 -1.79 -10.85
CA GLU A 117 -5.96 -0.36 -10.56
C GLU A 117 -7.42 0.07 -10.74
N ASP A 118 -8.21 0.04 -9.65
CA ASP A 118 -9.52 0.69 -9.55
C ASP A 118 -9.41 2.22 -9.40
#